data_AF-A0A7M7PPW9-F1
#
_entry.id   AF-A0A7M7PPW9-F1
#
_cell.length_a   1.000
_cell.length_b   1.000
_cell.length_c   1.000
_cell.angle_alpha   90.00
_cell.angle_beta   90.00
_cell.angle_gamma   90.00
#
_symmetry.space_group_name_H-M   'P 1'
#
loop_
_entity.id
_entity.type
_entity.pdbx_description
1 polymer ?
#
loop_
_entity_poly.entity_id
_entity_poly.type
_entity_poly.pdbx_seq_one_letter_code
_entity_poly.pdbx_strand_id
1 'polypeptide(L)'
;MGASQSRLDPRINDSSTNYWPELELEKQISVFTYDENKPEVKVLVRGETVSADLLLKKVGKALDMKSIGLKHFGIFEGLHTPIGKFKCSDRVKTNSKGLSLQKWCFDLRKEKQEIVKDPIALYLTCLQARSQIMQGILTPTPEQLTKLEDHNEPAFLDSMSYLSVCHCMEDYMTAYIKHCELRRELSIGSLQLTAGTTFSMRANKRGLRLRVEQKEYFVSWRKIKRWTRAEDDLYVTYELYSCSHDTVNILSIETPQAPYLVSVTIEMIKTLQGEMNGVIFQTSDLKMGPNGDVLEWNNITFDPLQFKAETEAANKYIDLSTLT
;
A
#
# COMPACT_ATOMS: atom_id res chain seq x y z
N MET A 1 -77.80 -26.41 -16.30
CA MET A 1 -77.43 -26.36 -14.87
C MET A 1 -76.12 -27.13 -14.72
N GLY A 2 -75.02 -26.42 -14.40
CA GLY A 2 -73.72 -26.93 -13.91
C GLY A 2 -72.95 -27.91 -14.82
N ALA A 3 -71.63 -28.00 -14.81
CA ALA A 3 -70.55 -27.19 -14.28
C ALA A 3 -69.25 -27.78 -14.89
N SER A 4 -68.25 -26.92 -15.14
CA SER A 4 -66.82 -27.20 -14.90
C SER A 4 -66.15 -28.40 -15.61
N GLN A 5 -65.44 -28.10 -16.71
CA GLN A 5 -64.31 -28.91 -17.19
C GLN A 5 -63.11 -28.74 -16.24
N SER A 6 -62.74 -29.82 -15.52
CA SER A 6 -61.50 -29.90 -14.75
C SER A 6 -60.40 -30.58 -15.58
N ARG A 7 -59.34 -29.83 -15.89
CA ARG A 7 -58.01 -30.34 -16.25
C ARG A 7 -57.34 -30.94 -15.02
N LEU A 8 -56.61 -32.05 -15.21
CA LEU A 8 -55.53 -32.68 -14.42
C LEU A 8 -55.37 -34.09 -15.04
N ASP A 9 -54.23 -34.73 -15.25
CA ASP A 9 -52.79 -34.48 -15.17
C ASP A 9 -52.17 -35.71 -15.91
N PRO A 10 -51.00 -35.63 -16.55
CA PRO A 10 -50.04 -36.67 -16.21
C PRO A 10 -48.69 -36.05 -15.90
N ARG A 11 -48.34 -36.11 -14.62
CA ARG A 11 -46.96 -36.18 -14.17
C ARG A 11 -46.36 -37.48 -14.69
N ILE A 12 -45.22 -37.37 -15.36
CA ILE A 12 -43.96 -38.11 -15.17
C ILE A 12 -43.00 -37.42 -16.15
N ASN A 13 -42.25 -36.41 -15.72
CA ASN A 13 -40.93 -36.52 -15.09
C ASN A 13 -39.90 -37.14 -16.05
N ASP A 14 -39.33 -36.32 -16.94
CA ASP A 14 -38.02 -36.60 -17.54
C ASP A 14 -37.37 -35.29 -18.01
N SER A 15 -36.67 -34.64 -17.09
CA SER A 15 -35.61 -33.70 -17.41
C SER A 15 -34.59 -33.74 -16.28
N SER A 16 -33.96 -34.91 -16.10
CA SER A 16 -32.68 -34.99 -15.42
C SER A 16 -31.63 -34.30 -16.30
N THR A 17 -31.56 -32.97 -16.20
CA THR A 17 -30.37 -32.22 -16.57
C THR A 17 -29.23 -32.76 -15.72
N ASN A 18 -28.41 -33.61 -16.31
CA ASN A 18 -27.14 -34.05 -15.77
C ASN A 18 -26.24 -32.82 -15.54
N TYR A 19 -26.37 -32.20 -14.37
CA TYR A 19 -25.36 -31.32 -13.81
C TYR A 19 -24.18 -32.20 -13.42
N TRP A 20 -23.29 -32.46 -14.36
CA TRP A 20 -21.92 -32.79 -14.01
C TRP A 20 -21.32 -31.51 -13.42
N PRO A 21 -20.88 -31.48 -12.15
CA PRO A 21 -20.09 -30.35 -11.69
C PRO A 21 -18.84 -30.32 -12.57
N GLU A 22 -18.63 -29.22 -13.31
CA GLU A 22 -17.31 -28.96 -13.90
C GLU A 22 -16.30 -29.13 -12.78
N LEU A 23 -15.43 -30.14 -12.90
CA LEU A 23 -14.30 -30.33 -12.01
C LEU A 23 -13.44 -29.09 -12.17
N GLU A 24 -13.63 -28.11 -11.29
CA GLU A 24 -12.78 -26.92 -11.23
C GLU A 24 -11.34 -27.40 -11.01
N LEU A 25 -10.54 -27.35 -12.09
CA LEU A 25 -9.16 -27.79 -12.07
C LEU A 25 -8.39 -27.01 -11.01
N GLU A 26 -7.68 -27.72 -10.14
CA GLU A 26 -6.78 -27.10 -9.19
C GLU A 26 -5.58 -26.52 -9.94
N LYS A 27 -5.40 -25.20 -9.83
CA LYS A 27 -4.29 -24.46 -10.41
C LYS A 27 -3.32 -24.04 -9.32
N GLN A 28 -2.03 -24.06 -9.64
CA GLN A 28 -0.98 -23.60 -8.75
C GLN A 28 -0.67 -22.13 -9.03
N ILE A 29 -0.67 -21.30 -7.99
CA ILE A 29 -0.21 -19.92 -8.02
C ILE A 29 1.12 -19.83 -7.25
N SER A 30 2.11 -19.14 -7.84
CA SER A 30 3.35 -18.75 -7.15
C SER A 30 3.23 -17.33 -6.59
N VAL A 31 3.58 -17.17 -5.32
CA VAL A 31 3.69 -15.88 -4.63
C VAL A 31 5.11 -15.70 -4.11
N PHE A 32 5.80 -14.66 -4.57
CA PHE A 32 7.20 -14.41 -4.26
C PHE A 32 7.39 -13.75 -2.89
N THR A 33 8.51 -14.05 -2.24
CA THR A 33 8.95 -13.42 -0.98
C THR A 33 10.37 -12.89 -1.13
N TYR A 34 10.89 -12.20 -0.11
CA TYR A 34 12.29 -11.75 -0.06
C TYR A 34 13.27 -12.82 0.44
N ASP A 35 12.81 -14.05 0.70
CA ASP A 35 13.68 -15.17 1.08
C ASP A 35 14.38 -15.75 -0.16
N GLU A 36 15.66 -15.43 -0.34
CA GLU A 36 16.45 -15.93 -1.47
C GLU A 36 16.59 -17.47 -1.48
N ASN A 37 16.50 -18.12 -0.32
CA ASN A 37 16.56 -19.59 -0.22
C ASN A 37 15.21 -20.24 -0.58
N LYS A 38 14.11 -19.53 -0.31
CA LYS A 38 12.74 -19.95 -0.63
C LYS A 38 11.96 -18.80 -1.26
N PRO A 39 12.32 -18.43 -2.52
CA PRO A 39 11.85 -17.20 -3.13
C PRO A 39 10.37 -17.23 -3.49
N GLU A 40 9.76 -18.40 -3.59
CA GLU A 40 8.36 -18.57 -3.95
C GLU A 40 7.61 -19.51 -3.00
N VAL A 41 6.36 -19.14 -2.71
CA VAL A 41 5.37 -19.96 -2.01
C VAL A 41 4.34 -20.39 -3.04
N LYS A 42 4.20 -21.70 -3.23
CA LYS A 42 3.23 -22.29 -4.16
C LYS A 42 1.98 -22.71 -3.42
N VAL A 43 0.83 -22.24 -3.89
CA VAL A 43 -0.48 -22.57 -3.30
C VAL A 43 -1.45 -23.05 -4.37
N LEU A 44 -2.23 -24.07 -4.03
CA LEU A 44 -3.28 -24.59 -4.90
C LEU A 44 -4.59 -23.81 -4.69
N VAL A 45 -5.22 -23.41 -5.79
CA VAL A 45 -6.51 -22.72 -5.81
C VAL A 45 -7.43 -23.37 -6.84
N ARG A 46 -8.74 -23.18 -6.69
CA ARG A 46 -9.76 -23.68 -7.62
C ARG A 46 -10.35 -22.54 -8.42
N GLY A 47 -10.69 -22.81 -9.68
CA GLY A 47 -11.26 -21.84 -10.61
C GLY A 47 -10.24 -20.92 -11.27
N GLU A 48 -10.73 -20.00 -12.11
CA GLU A 48 -9.88 -19.07 -12.87
C GLU A 48 -9.39 -17.86 -12.05
N THR A 49 -10.06 -17.57 -10.94
CA THR A 49 -9.71 -16.46 -10.04
C THR A 49 -9.90 -16.85 -8.58
N VAL A 50 -9.10 -16.25 -7.70
CA VAL A 50 -9.16 -16.42 -6.24
C VAL A 50 -9.27 -15.05 -5.58
N SER A 51 -10.02 -14.92 -4.48
CA SER A 51 -9.99 -13.65 -3.73
C SER A 51 -8.60 -13.43 -3.10
N ALA A 52 -8.14 -12.20 -3.07
CA ALA A 52 -6.83 -11.87 -2.50
C ALA A 52 -6.74 -12.22 -1.01
N ASP A 53 -7.83 -12.09 -0.26
CA ASP A 53 -7.91 -12.53 1.14
C ASP A 53 -7.72 -14.04 1.30
N LEU A 54 -8.38 -14.86 0.46
CA LEU A 54 -8.21 -16.31 0.48
C LEU A 54 -6.79 -16.71 0.06
N LEU A 55 -6.24 -16.03 -0.94
CA LEU A 55 -4.86 -16.24 -1.37
C LEU A 55 -3.87 -15.93 -0.24
N LEU A 56 -4.02 -14.78 0.43
CA LEU A 56 -3.20 -14.39 1.58
C LEU A 56 -3.26 -15.43 2.71
N LYS A 57 -4.45 -15.93 3.04
CA LYS A 57 -4.64 -16.99 4.05
C LYS A 57 -3.96 -18.30 3.65
N LYS A 58 -4.07 -18.71 2.38
CA LYS A 58 -3.40 -19.92 1.86
C LYS A 58 -1.87 -19.78 1.90
N VAL A 59 -1.34 -18.62 1.50
CA VAL A 59 0.10 -18.32 1.57
C VAL A 59 0.59 -18.30 3.02
N GLY A 60 -0.13 -17.61 3.92
CA GLY A 60 0.18 -17.58 5.34
C GLY A 60 0.22 -18.99 5.96
N LYS A 61 -0.76 -19.84 5.63
CA LYS A 61 -0.78 -21.25 6.05
C LYS A 61 0.43 -22.03 5.50
N ALA A 62 0.79 -21.85 4.24
CA ALA A 62 1.92 -22.55 3.62
C ALA A 62 3.28 -22.14 4.25
N LEU A 63 3.35 -20.92 4.79
CA LEU A 63 4.52 -20.38 5.49
C LEU A 63 4.52 -20.65 7.01
N ASP A 64 3.46 -21.24 7.56
CA ASP A 64 3.22 -21.34 9.01
C ASP A 64 3.20 -19.98 9.73
N MET A 65 2.74 -18.94 9.03
CA MET A 65 2.56 -17.60 9.59
C MET A 65 1.26 -17.53 10.42
N LYS A 66 1.36 -16.96 11.62
CA LYS A 66 0.22 -16.79 12.52
C LYS A 66 -0.66 -15.63 12.05
N SER A 67 -1.95 -15.68 12.40
CA SER A 67 -2.92 -14.62 12.04
C SER A 67 -2.53 -13.23 12.60
N ILE A 68 -1.88 -13.18 13.75
CA ILE A 68 -1.41 -11.93 14.38
C ILE A 68 -0.36 -11.21 13.54
N GLY A 69 0.52 -11.97 12.86
CA GLY A 69 1.49 -11.43 11.91
C GLY A 69 0.88 -11.21 10.54
N LEU A 70 0.13 -12.18 10.02
CA LEU A 70 -0.42 -12.20 8.66
C LEU A 70 -1.26 -10.95 8.31
N LYS A 71 -2.00 -10.40 9.28
CA LYS A 71 -2.81 -9.18 9.07
C LYS A 71 -1.98 -7.94 8.71
N HIS A 72 -0.66 -7.98 8.90
CA HIS A 72 0.29 -6.92 8.53
C HIS A 72 0.97 -7.16 7.19
N PHE A 73 0.52 -8.14 6.41
CA PHE A 73 1.03 -8.45 5.09
C PHE A 73 -0.07 -8.28 4.04
N GLY A 74 0.33 -8.04 2.81
CA GLY A 74 -0.56 -7.97 1.66
C GLY A 74 -0.03 -8.76 0.48
N ILE A 75 -0.93 -9.03 -0.48
CA ILE A 75 -0.57 -9.53 -1.79
C ILE A 75 -0.40 -8.34 -2.73
N PHE A 76 0.72 -8.31 -3.45
CA PHE A 76 1.10 -7.24 -4.35
C PHE A 76 1.44 -7.77 -5.73
N GLU A 77 1.30 -6.91 -6.73
CA GLU A 77 1.94 -7.10 -8.02
C GLU A 77 3.33 -6.43 -8.02
N GLY A 78 4.38 -7.22 -8.25
CA GLY A 78 5.78 -6.78 -8.25
C GLY A 78 6.45 -6.79 -6.87
N LEU A 79 7.60 -7.46 -6.74
CA LEU A 79 8.33 -7.61 -5.46
C LEU A 79 9.19 -6.38 -5.10
N HIS A 80 10.12 -5.96 -5.98
CA HIS A 80 11.05 -4.85 -5.69
C HIS A 80 10.53 -3.48 -6.15
N THR A 81 9.51 -3.49 -7.01
CA THR A 81 8.82 -2.29 -7.52
C THR A 81 7.32 -2.59 -7.55
N PRO A 82 6.64 -2.49 -6.40
CA PRO A 82 5.23 -2.84 -6.31
C PRO A 82 4.37 -1.88 -7.15
N ILE A 83 3.59 -2.44 -8.06
CA ILE A 83 2.68 -1.69 -8.96
C ILE A 83 1.37 -1.38 -8.25
N GLY A 84 0.88 -2.34 -7.47
CA GLY A 84 -0.37 -2.23 -6.72
C GLY A 84 -0.47 -3.27 -5.62
N LYS A 85 -1.33 -2.98 -4.64
CA LYS A 85 -1.73 -3.92 -3.59
C LYS A 85 -3.13 -4.41 -3.88
N PHE A 86 -3.34 -5.72 -3.84
CA PHE A 86 -4.69 -6.28 -3.90
C PHE A 86 -5.43 -6.03 -2.58
N LYS A 87 -6.64 -5.49 -2.66
CA LYS A 87 -7.58 -5.40 -1.54
C LYS A 87 -8.17 -6.77 -1.24
N CYS A 88 -8.67 -6.95 -0.02
CA CYS A 88 -9.27 -8.23 0.40
C CYS A 88 -10.41 -8.70 -0.52
N SER A 89 -11.17 -7.76 -1.10
CA SER A 89 -12.28 -8.01 -2.02
C SER A 89 -11.84 -8.35 -3.46
N ASP A 90 -10.58 -8.07 -3.81
CA ASP A 90 -10.13 -8.18 -5.20
C ASP A 90 -10.00 -9.64 -5.62
N ARG A 91 -10.21 -9.91 -6.91
CA ARG A 91 -10.03 -11.22 -7.52
C ARG A 91 -8.71 -11.27 -8.27
N VAL A 92 -7.81 -12.14 -7.81
CA VAL A 92 -6.53 -12.42 -8.45
C VAL A 92 -6.74 -13.50 -9.49
N LYS A 93 -6.28 -13.28 -10.73
CA LYS A 93 -6.33 -14.32 -11.77
C LYS A 93 -5.30 -15.41 -11.45
N THR A 94 -5.68 -16.67 -11.68
CA THR A 94 -4.78 -17.80 -11.42
C THR A 94 -3.52 -17.82 -12.28
N ASN A 95 -3.56 -17.16 -13.43
CA ASN A 95 -2.42 -16.99 -14.33
C ASN A 95 -1.62 -15.69 -14.09
N SER A 96 -1.96 -14.91 -13.06
CA SER A 96 -1.20 -13.70 -12.69
C SER A 96 0.26 -14.05 -12.37
N LYS A 97 1.18 -13.27 -12.91
CA LYS A 97 2.62 -13.39 -12.66
C LYS A 97 3.09 -12.27 -11.75
N GLY A 98 4.24 -12.47 -11.10
CA GLY A 98 4.87 -11.43 -10.28
C GLY A 98 4.12 -11.09 -8.98
N LEU A 99 3.23 -11.97 -8.52
CA LEU A 99 2.56 -11.80 -7.23
C LEU A 99 3.58 -11.93 -6.10
N SER A 100 3.45 -11.12 -5.06
CA SER A 100 4.38 -11.14 -3.92
C SER A 100 3.67 -10.92 -2.60
N LEU A 101 4.26 -11.48 -1.54
CA LEU A 101 3.87 -11.25 -0.16
C LEU A 101 4.81 -10.20 0.44
N GLN A 102 4.28 -9.07 0.87
CA GLN A 102 5.08 -7.98 1.43
C GLN A 102 4.45 -7.42 2.70
N LYS A 103 5.28 -6.87 3.59
CA LYS A 103 4.84 -6.12 4.76
C LYS A 103 4.02 -4.91 4.31
N TRP A 104 2.82 -4.81 4.88
CA TRP A 104 1.90 -3.69 4.76
C TRP A 104 1.56 -3.16 6.15
N CYS A 105 2.57 -2.65 6.84
CA CYS A 105 2.45 -2.02 8.14
C CYS A 105 3.43 -0.85 8.23
N PHE A 106 2.87 0.34 8.45
CA PHE A 106 3.60 1.61 8.59
C PHE A 106 3.49 2.19 10.00
N ASP A 107 3.09 1.36 10.97
CA ASP A 107 2.98 1.69 12.39
C ASP A 107 4.00 0.88 13.20
N LEU A 108 5.06 1.57 13.63
CA LEU A 108 6.13 0.99 14.43
C LEU A 108 5.63 0.35 15.73
N ARG A 109 4.58 0.89 16.34
CA ARG A 109 4.02 0.33 17.57
C ARG A 109 3.39 -1.03 17.30
N LYS A 110 2.62 -1.17 16.22
CA LYS A 110 2.01 -2.46 15.83
C LYS A 110 3.08 -3.48 15.48
N GLU A 111 4.11 -3.07 14.74
CA GLU A 111 5.23 -3.95 14.40
C GLU A 111 5.92 -4.50 15.67
N LYS A 112 6.25 -3.62 16.64
CA LYS A 112 6.85 -3.99 17.94
C LYS A 112 5.93 -4.79 18.87
N GLN A 113 4.62 -4.78 18.67
CA GLN A 113 3.66 -5.46 19.55
C GLN A 113 3.08 -6.74 18.96
N GLU A 114 3.07 -6.88 17.64
CA GLU A 114 2.32 -7.92 16.94
C GLU A 114 3.19 -8.71 15.97
N ILE A 115 3.97 -8.05 15.11
CA ILE A 115 4.87 -8.75 14.16
C ILE A 115 5.95 -9.55 14.91
N VAL A 116 6.55 -8.96 15.96
CA VAL A 116 7.59 -9.64 16.76
C VAL A 116 7.11 -10.91 17.48
N LYS A 117 5.79 -11.12 17.62
CA LYS A 117 5.20 -12.31 18.26
C LYS A 117 5.03 -13.50 17.30
N ASP A 118 5.28 -13.26 16.02
CA ASP A 118 5.19 -14.24 14.95
C ASP A 118 6.58 -14.38 14.28
N PRO A 119 7.31 -15.48 14.54
CA PRO A 119 8.66 -15.67 14.02
C PRO A 119 8.77 -15.56 12.49
N ILE A 120 7.75 -16.02 11.76
CA ILE A 120 7.74 -16.01 10.29
C ILE A 120 7.49 -14.59 9.78
N ALA A 121 6.52 -13.89 10.37
CA ALA A 121 6.26 -12.48 10.05
C ALA A 121 7.47 -11.59 10.36
N LEU A 122 8.12 -11.82 11.49
CA LEU A 122 9.34 -11.14 11.89
C LEU A 122 10.46 -11.39 10.87
N TYR A 123 10.74 -12.66 10.56
CA TYR A 123 11.78 -13.05 9.61
C TYR A 123 11.59 -12.41 8.23
N LEU A 124 10.39 -12.50 7.66
CA LEU A 124 10.08 -11.90 6.35
C LEU A 124 10.18 -10.37 6.37
N THR A 125 9.83 -9.74 7.50
CA THR A 125 10.01 -8.28 7.67
C THR A 125 11.50 -7.91 7.63
N CYS A 126 12.36 -8.67 8.31
CA CYS A 126 13.82 -8.46 8.27
C CYS A 126 14.38 -8.62 6.85
N LEU A 127 13.96 -9.65 6.13
CA LEU A 127 14.40 -9.88 4.74
C LEU A 127 13.96 -8.76 3.79
N GLN A 128 12.74 -8.25 3.96
CA GLN A 128 12.28 -7.08 3.22
C GLN A 128 13.14 -5.84 3.53
N ALA A 129 13.43 -5.59 4.81
CA ALA A 129 14.30 -4.47 5.21
C ALA A 129 15.71 -4.62 4.63
N ARG A 130 16.29 -5.84 4.67
CA ARG A 130 17.58 -6.16 4.06
C ARG A 130 17.58 -5.86 2.55
N SER A 131 16.55 -6.31 1.84
CA SER A 131 16.40 -6.01 0.41
C SER A 131 16.29 -4.51 0.13
N GLN A 132 15.61 -3.76 0.99
CA GLN A 132 15.51 -2.30 0.87
C GLN A 132 16.85 -1.60 1.12
N ILE A 133 17.67 -2.09 2.05
CA ILE A 133 19.02 -1.59 2.28
C ILE A 133 19.91 -1.86 1.06
N MET A 134 19.88 -3.08 0.52
CA MET A 134 20.64 -3.43 -0.69
C MET A 134 20.25 -2.59 -1.91
N GLN A 135 18.98 -2.18 -2.00
CA GLN A 135 18.49 -1.31 -3.06
C GLN A 135 18.75 0.19 -2.79
N GLY A 136 19.38 0.56 -1.66
CA GLY A 136 19.60 1.95 -1.27
C GLY A 136 18.34 2.72 -0.90
N ILE A 137 17.22 2.03 -0.65
CA ILE A 137 15.95 2.64 -0.23
C ILE A 137 16.05 3.08 1.23
N LEU A 138 16.56 2.17 2.08
CA LEU A 138 16.97 2.44 3.45
C LEU A 138 18.48 2.65 3.49
N THR A 139 18.93 3.70 4.15
CA THR A 139 20.34 4.08 4.18
C THR A 139 20.82 4.09 5.63
N PRO A 140 21.43 2.99 6.12
CA PRO A 140 21.97 2.96 7.46
C PRO A 140 23.16 3.91 7.60
N THR A 141 23.36 4.46 8.80
CA THR A 141 24.64 5.08 9.15
C THR A 141 25.75 4.02 9.23
N PRO A 142 27.04 4.40 9.17
CA PRO A 142 28.13 3.43 9.33
C PRO A 142 28.02 2.61 10.62
N GLU A 143 27.63 3.22 11.74
CA GLU A 143 27.42 2.52 13.02
C GLU A 143 26.26 1.52 12.96
N GLN A 144 25.15 1.90 12.31
CA GLN A 144 24.02 0.99 12.11
C GLN A 144 24.38 -0.17 11.19
N LEU A 145 25.17 0.07 10.14
CA LEU A 145 25.61 -0.96 9.21
C LEU A 145 26.43 -2.04 9.91
N THR A 146 27.41 -1.66 10.74
CA THR A 146 28.19 -2.62 11.56
C THR A 146 27.28 -3.47 12.44
N LYS A 147 26.31 -2.87 13.13
CA LYS A 147 25.35 -3.61 13.96
C LYS A 147 24.49 -4.58 13.15
N LEU A 148 24.09 -4.20 11.93
CA LEU A 148 23.34 -5.11 11.06
C LEU A 148 24.17 -6.30 10.60
N GLU A 149 25.46 -6.09 10.32
CA GLU A 149 26.39 -7.15 9.94
C GLU A 149 26.57 -8.16 11.09
N ASP A 150 26.70 -7.68 12.34
CA ASP A 150 26.78 -8.52 13.55
C ASP A 150 25.53 -9.41 13.75
N HIS A 151 24.38 -8.98 13.23
CA HIS A 151 23.11 -9.72 13.36
C HIS A 151 22.75 -10.55 12.12
N ASN A 152 23.55 -10.47 11.05
CA ASN A 152 23.29 -11.11 9.76
C ASN A 152 24.38 -12.15 9.46
N GLU A 153 24.56 -13.11 10.36
CA GLU A 153 25.50 -14.20 10.14
C GLU A 153 24.96 -15.20 9.09
N PRO A 154 25.82 -15.77 8.23
CA PRO A 154 25.39 -16.69 7.17
C PRO A 154 24.59 -17.91 7.66
N ALA A 155 24.82 -18.34 8.89
CA ALA A 155 24.15 -19.50 9.48
C ALA A 155 22.85 -19.13 10.22
N PHE A 156 22.68 -17.87 10.65
CA PHE A 156 21.57 -17.46 11.49
C PHE A 156 21.34 -15.94 11.45
N LEU A 157 20.13 -15.53 11.07
CA LEU A 157 19.69 -14.15 11.17
C LEU A 157 19.01 -13.92 12.53
N ASP A 158 19.64 -13.13 13.41
CA ASP A 158 18.97 -12.64 14.63
C ASP A 158 17.95 -11.57 14.24
N SER A 159 16.76 -12.03 13.88
CA SER A 159 15.71 -11.20 13.29
C SER A 159 15.24 -10.11 14.26
N MET A 160 15.21 -10.38 15.57
CA MET A 160 14.77 -9.38 16.55
C MET A 160 15.77 -8.22 16.66
N SER A 161 17.06 -8.54 16.81
CA SER A 161 18.10 -7.53 16.95
C SER A 161 18.31 -6.76 15.65
N TYR A 162 18.35 -7.47 14.52
CA TYR A 162 18.45 -6.86 13.19
C TYR A 162 17.31 -5.86 12.96
N LEU A 163 16.07 -6.27 13.22
CA LEU A 163 14.91 -5.41 13.03
C LEU A 163 14.92 -4.20 13.97
N SER A 164 15.41 -4.37 15.19
CA SER A 164 15.54 -3.27 16.16
C SER A 164 16.50 -2.19 15.69
N VAL A 165 17.56 -2.56 14.96
CA VAL A 165 18.46 -1.58 14.30
C VAL A 165 17.74 -0.88 13.15
N CYS A 166 17.00 -1.62 12.32
CA CYS A 166 16.18 -1.03 11.24
C CYS A 166 15.14 -0.02 11.77
N HIS A 167 14.53 -0.29 12.93
CA HIS A 167 13.55 0.61 13.57
C HIS A 167 14.11 2.00 13.90
N CYS A 168 15.43 2.13 14.01
CA CYS A 168 16.12 3.38 14.30
C CYS A 168 16.57 4.13 13.03
N MET A 169 16.36 3.57 11.84
CA MET A 169 16.72 4.21 10.58
C MET A 169 15.70 5.26 10.19
N GLU A 170 16.18 6.36 9.63
CA GLU A 170 15.32 7.29 8.91
C GLU A 170 14.63 6.54 7.76
N ASP A 171 13.37 6.86 7.51
CA ASP A 171 12.56 6.27 6.45
C ASP A 171 12.14 4.80 6.59
N TYR A 172 12.44 4.12 7.70
CA TYR A 172 12.02 2.71 7.91
C TYR A 172 10.50 2.49 7.77
N MET A 173 9.70 3.46 8.23
CA MET A 173 8.24 3.45 8.13
C MET A 173 7.70 4.24 6.94
N THR A 174 8.49 4.35 5.86
CA THR A 174 8.07 4.97 4.61
C THR A 174 7.78 3.94 3.52
N ALA A 175 6.87 4.31 2.61
CA ALA A 175 6.77 3.67 1.31
C ALA A 175 7.56 4.50 0.30
N TYR A 176 8.41 3.83 -0.49
CA TYR A 176 9.18 4.45 -1.57
C TYR A 176 8.49 4.27 -2.92
N ILE A 177 8.36 5.35 -3.68
CA ILE A 177 7.77 5.38 -5.01
C ILE A 177 8.86 5.79 -6.00
N LYS A 178 9.14 4.90 -6.95
CA LYS A 178 10.14 5.06 -8.01
C LYS A 178 9.52 5.71 -9.25
N HIS A 179 10.38 6.24 -10.11
CA HIS A 179 10.02 6.74 -11.44
C HIS A 179 8.84 7.71 -11.40
N CYS A 180 8.93 8.73 -10.54
CA CYS A 180 7.93 9.78 -10.48
C CYS A 180 8.33 10.93 -11.42
N GLU A 181 7.35 11.47 -12.13
CA GLU A 181 7.50 12.61 -13.02
C GLU A 181 6.38 13.61 -12.79
N LEU A 182 6.68 14.91 -12.90
CA LEU A 182 5.66 15.95 -12.86
C LEU A 182 4.92 16.02 -14.20
N ARG A 183 3.62 15.72 -14.19
CA ARG A 183 2.80 15.78 -15.40
C ARG A 183 2.46 17.19 -15.84
N ARG A 184 2.42 18.13 -14.89
CA ARG A 184 2.22 19.56 -15.13
C ARG A 184 3.21 20.35 -14.30
N GLU A 185 3.40 21.60 -14.70
CA GLU A 185 4.16 22.56 -13.92
C GLU A 185 3.58 22.70 -12.50
N LEU A 186 4.49 22.78 -11.51
CA LEU A 186 4.17 23.07 -10.12
C LEU A 186 4.79 24.41 -9.73
N SER A 187 3.93 25.38 -9.50
CA SER A 187 4.29 26.73 -9.06
C SER A 187 3.77 26.94 -7.64
N ILE A 188 4.67 27.03 -6.65
CA ILE A 188 4.29 27.35 -5.26
C ILE A 188 5.27 28.37 -4.69
N GLY A 189 4.81 29.62 -4.55
CA GLY A 189 5.66 30.73 -4.15
C GLY A 189 6.88 30.86 -5.08
N SER A 190 8.06 30.91 -4.49
CA SER A 190 9.36 30.89 -5.22
C SER A 190 9.74 29.56 -5.87
N LEU A 191 9.05 28.44 -5.59
CA LEU A 191 9.31 27.17 -6.25
C LEU A 191 8.61 27.10 -7.60
N GLN A 192 9.39 26.80 -8.64
CA GLN A 192 8.91 26.54 -9.99
C GLN A 192 9.54 25.23 -10.48
N LEU A 193 8.72 24.20 -10.68
CA LEU A 193 9.15 22.92 -11.25
C LEU A 193 8.40 22.70 -12.55
N THR A 194 9.12 22.49 -13.66
CA THR A 194 8.51 22.31 -14.97
C THR A 194 7.91 20.91 -15.11
N ALA A 195 6.92 20.78 -15.99
CA ALA A 195 6.46 19.46 -16.44
C ALA A 195 7.65 18.64 -16.98
N GLY A 196 7.62 17.32 -16.76
CA GLY A 196 8.73 16.42 -17.09
C GLY A 196 9.81 16.31 -16.01
N THR A 197 9.75 17.12 -14.95
CA THR A 197 10.73 17.00 -13.85
C THR A 197 10.60 15.63 -13.17
N THR A 198 11.68 14.85 -13.21
CA THR A 198 11.75 13.55 -12.53
C THR A 198 12.16 13.71 -11.07
N PHE A 199 11.56 12.93 -10.19
CA PHE A 199 11.88 12.96 -8.76
C PHE A 199 11.70 11.59 -8.12
N SER A 200 12.24 11.45 -6.90
CA SER A 200 11.92 10.31 -6.04
C SER A 200 10.96 10.74 -4.95
N MET A 201 10.05 9.85 -4.57
CA MET A 201 9.04 10.17 -3.57
C MET A 201 9.00 9.14 -2.45
N ARG A 202 8.84 9.63 -1.23
CA ARG A 202 8.56 8.81 -0.05
C ARG A 202 7.26 9.27 0.58
N ALA A 203 6.44 8.33 0.99
CA ALA A 203 5.25 8.60 1.78
C ALA A 203 5.43 8.00 3.16
N ASN A 204 5.18 8.77 4.22
CA ASN A 204 5.17 8.29 5.60
C ASN A 204 3.88 8.69 6.29
N LYS A 205 3.74 8.39 7.58
CA LYS A 205 2.55 8.73 8.35
C LYS A 205 2.27 10.25 8.45
N ARG A 206 3.23 11.13 8.15
CA ARG A 206 3.06 12.59 8.26
C ARG A 206 2.78 13.25 6.91
N GLY A 207 3.33 12.74 5.82
CA GLY A 207 3.13 13.35 4.52
C GLY A 207 3.90 12.69 3.38
N LEU A 208 3.99 13.43 2.29
CA LEU A 208 4.80 13.15 1.12
C LEU A 208 6.11 13.91 1.20
N ARG A 209 7.23 13.22 0.96
CA ARG A 209 8.54 13.83 0.73
C ARG A 209 8.92 13.64 -0.73
N LEU A 210 9.20 14.76 -1.41
CA LEU A 210 9.65 14.79 -2.79
C LEU A 210 11.12 15.20 -2.79
N ARG A 211 11.98 14.38 -3.39
CA ARG A 211 13.38 14.74 -3.62
C ARG A 211 13.60 15.01 -5.09
N VAL A 212 13.82 16.29 -5.41
CA VAL A 212 14.14 16.80 -6.74
C VAL A 212 15.60 17.23 -6.69
N GLU A 213 16.46 16.59 -7.49
CA GLU A 213 17.92 16.79 -7.42
C GLU A 213 18.44 16.63 -5.98
N GLN A 214 19.04 17.67 -5.41
CA GLN A 214 19.56 17.70 -4.03
C GLN A 214 18.61 18.37 -3.02
N LYS A 215 17.42 18.79 -3.44
CA LYS A 215 16.44 19.46 -2.58
C LYS A 215 15.33 18.49 -2.16
N GLU A 216 14.94 18.58 -0.89
CA GLU A 216 13.84 17.81 -0.34
C GLU A 216 12.69 18.73 0.07
N TYR A 217 11.53 18.43 -0.48
CA TYR A 217 10.28 19.12 -0.24
C TYR A 217 9.34 18.21 0.54
N PHE A 218 8.55 18.78 1.43
CA PHE A 218 7.59 18.05 2.24
C PHE A 218 6.18 18.64 2.10
N VAL A 219 5.20 17.73 2.04
CA VAL A 219 3.78 18.05 2.02
C VAL A 219 3.10 17.23 3.10
N SER A 220 2.57 17.87 4.13
CA SER A 220 1.77 17.16 5.12
C SER A 220 0.45 16.66 4.55
N TRP A 221 0.02 15.46 4.99
CA TRP A 221 -1.33 14.95 4.71
C TRP A 221 -2.43 15.92 5.14
N ARG A 222 -2.21 16.71 6.20
CA ARG A 222 -3.19 17.69 6.68
C ARG A 222 -3.42 18.83 5.70
N LYS A 223 -2.42 19.14 4.87
CA LYS A 223 -2.44 20.24 3.90
C LYS A 223 -2.85 19.77 2.51
N ILE A 224 -3.18 18.48 2.36
CA ILE A 224 -3.78 17.92 1.17
C ILE A 224 -5.29 17.96 1.36
N LYS A 225 -5.96 18.78 0.54
CA LYS A 225 -7.42 18.93 0.57
C LYS A 225 -8.11 17.74 -0.10
N ARG A 226 -7.53 17.28 -1.20
CA ARG A 226 -8.10 16.25 -2.06
C ARG A 226 -7.00 15.51 -2.79
N TRP A 227 -7.25 14.26 -3.14
CA TRP A 227 -6.51 13.59 -4.20
C TRP A 227 -7.47 12.92 -5.18
N THR A 228 -7.02 12.83 -6.43
CA THR A 228 -7.77 12.18 -7.52
C THR A 228 -6.85 11.31 -8.35
N ARG A 229 -7.40 10.22 -8.86
CA ARG A 229 -6.82 9.34 -9.86
C ARG A 229 -7.97 8.80 -10.70
N ALA A 230 -7.92 8.97 -12.02
CA ALA A 230 -8.87 8.30 -12.88
C ALA A 230 -8.50 6.81 -13.04
N GLU A 231 -9.48 6.02 -13.47
CA GLU A 231 -9.33 4.57 -13.63
C GLU A 231 -8.28 4.26 -14.71
N ASP A 232 -7.45 3.24 -14.48
CA ASP A 232 -6.32 2.85 -15.34
C ASP A 232 -5.22 3.92 -15.57
N ASP A 233 -5.34 5.10 -14.95
CA ASP A 233 -4.35 6.14 -15.11
C ASP A 233 -3.09 5.87 -14.29
N LEU A 234 -1.97 6.27 -14.89
CA LEU A 234 -0.65 6.28 -14.27
C LEU A 234 -0.37 7.59 -13.53
N TYR A 235 -1.38 8.42 -13.29
CA TYR A 235 -1.20 9.67 -12.58
C TYR A 235 -2.10 9.81 -11.35
N VAL A 236 -1.55 10.48 -10.34
CA VAL A 236 -2.25 10.86 -9.11
C VAL A 236 -2.10 12.37 -8.94
N THR A 237 -3.22 13.05 -8.74
CA THR A 237 -3.25 14.49 -8.50
C THR A 237 -3.57 14.76 -7.04
N TYR A 238 -2.77 15.59 -6.38
CA TYR A 238 -3.00 16.11 -5.03
C TYR A 238 -3.28 17.62 -5.09
N GLU A 239 -4.35 18.05 -4.42
CA GLU A 239 -4.68 19.46 -4.20
C GLU A 239 -4.02 19.93 -2.89
N LEU A 240 -2.97 20.72 -3.02
CA LEU A 240 -2.11 21.20 -1.93
C LEU A 240 -2.53 22.59 -1.49
N TYR A 241 -2.87 22.77 -0.22
CA TYR A 241 -3.16 24.08 0.34
C TYR A 241 -1.88 24.82 0.73
N SER A 242 -1.70 26.04 0.23
CA SER A 242 -0.63 26.97 0.63
C SER A 242 -1.13 27.89 1.72
N CYS A 243 -0.56 27.77 2.92
CA CYS A 243 -0.90 28.61 4.06
C CYS A 243 -0.47 30.06 3.85
N SER A 244 0.65 30.29 3.15
CA SER A 244 1.21 31.63 2.94
C SER A 244 0.38 32.51 2.02
N HIS A 245 -0.36 31.90 1.09
CA HIS A 245 -1.10 32.60 0.05
C HIS A 245 -2.61 32.35 0.08
N ASP A 246 -3.11 31.47 0.95
CA ASP A 246 -4.51 31.01 0.96
C ASP A 246 -4.97 30.52 -0.43
N THR A 247 -4.12 29.70 -1.07
CA THR A 247 -4.35 29.17 -2.41
C THR A 247 -4.25 27.65 -2.45
N VAL A 248 -4.85 27.04 -3.47
CA VAL A 248 -4.71 25.61 -3.76
C VAL A 248 -3.82 25.45 -4.98
N ASN A 249 -2.73 24.71 -4.79
CA ASN A 249 -1.79 24.33 -5.84
C ASN A 249 -1.97 22.87 -6.19
N ILE A 250 -1.59 22.47 -7.40
CA ILE A 250 -1.86 21.12 -7.87
C ILE A 250 -0.58 20.36 -8.18
N LEU A 251 -0.33 19.32 -7.38
CA LEU A 251 0.76 18.37 -7.61
C LEU A 251 0.23 17.18 -8.41
N SER A 252 0.60 17.09 -9.69
CA SER A 252 0.22 15.97 -10.56
C SER A 252 1.42 15.08 -10.83
N ILE A 253 1.37 13.85 -10.33
CA ILE A 253 2.46 12.90 -10.36
C ILE A 253 2.13 11.80 -11.33
N GLU A 254 2.99 11.57 -12.31
CA GLU A 254 2.94 10.40 -13.19
C GLU A 254 3.94 9.35 -12.70
N THR A 255 3.48 8.10 -12.58
CA THR A 255 4.31 6.96 -12.15
C THR A 255 3.63 5.64 -12.51
N PRO A 256 4.41 4.60 -12.90
CA PRO A 256 3.87 3.24 -13.06
C PRO A 256 3.32 2.66 -11.75
N GLN A 257 3.66 3.25 -10.59
CA GLN A 257 3.21 2.82 -9.27
C GLN A 257 1.99 3.62 -8.77
N ALA A 258 1.21 4.28 -9.65
CA ALA A 258 0.07 5.10 -9.24
C ALA A 258 -0.96 4.33 -8.39
N PRO A 259 -1.36 3.08 -8.70
CA PRO A 259 -2.25 2.29 -7.86
C PRO A 259 -1.66 2.00 -6.47
N TYR A 260 -0.36 1.70 -6.40
CA TYR A 260 0.37 1.51 -5.16
C TYR A 260 0.42 2.80 -4.33
N LEU A 261 0.72 3.94 -4.95
CA LEU A 261 0.73 5.26 -4.30
C LEU A 261 -0.63 5.58 -3.66
N VAL A 262 -1.73 5.38 -4.38
CA VAL A 262 -3.08 5.58 -3.82
C VAL A 262 -3.32 4.67 -2.61
N SER A 263 -2.93 3.39 -2.71
CA SER A 263 -3.05 2.44 -1.60
C SER A 263 -2.26 2.89 -0.38
N VAL A 264 -1.03 3.37 -0.58
CA VAL A 264 -0.16 3.93 0.46
C VAL A 264 -0.79 5.17 1.08
N THR A 265 -1.26 6.11 0.27
CA THR A 265 -1.93 7.32 0.76
C THR A 265 -3.09 6.95 1.69
N ILE A 266 -3.98 6.05 1.27
CA ILE A 266 -5.11 5.61 2.09
C ILE A 266 -4.64 4.98 3.42
N GLU A 267 -3.59 4.16 3.40
CA GLU A 267 -3.07 3.52 4.61
C GLU A 267 -2.43 4.51 5.60
N MET A 268 -1.67 5.48 5.10
CA MET A 268 -1.07 6.53 5.92
C MET A 268 -2.13 7.42 6.57
N ILE A 269 -3.15 7.79 5.78
CA ILE A 269 -4.30 8.54 6.27
C ILE A 269 -5.04 7.75 7.37
N LYS A 270 -5.34 6.46 7.16
CA LYS A 270 -5.97 5.60 8.18
C LYS A 270 -5.15 5.50 9.46
N THR A 271 -3.82 5.43 9.32
CA THR A 271 -2.91 5.39 10.46
C THR A 271 -2.99 6.70 11.26
N LEU A 272 -2.99 7.85 10.59
CA LEU A 272 -3.17 9.16 11.24
C LEU A 272 -4.50 9.28 11.98
N GLN A 273 -5.59 8.77 11.39
CA GLN A 273 -6.89 8.76 12.03
C GLN A 273 -6.93 7.91 13.30
N GLY A 274 -6.13 6.86 13.38
CA GLY A 274 -6.01 6.07 14.61
C GLY A 274 -5.26 6.80 15.74
N GLU A 275 -4.40 7.77 15.42
CA GLU A 275 -3.68 8.58 16.43
C GLU A 275 -4.56 9.71 17.00
N MET A 276 -5.50 10.22 16.19
CA MET A 276 -6.35 11.34 16.55
C MET A 276 -7.75 10.84 16.86
N ASN A 277 -8.35 11.20 17.99
CA ASN A 277 -9.73 10.83 18.30
C ASN A 277 -10.77 11.54 17.36
N GLY A 278 -10.74 11.26 16.05
CA GLY A 278 -11.88 11.28 15.13
C GLY A 278 -12.22 12.55 14.33
N VAL A 279 -11.71 13.74 14.65
CA VAL A 279 -12.33 14.99 14.11
C VAL A 279 -11.53 15.74 13.04
N ILE A 280 -10.20 15.73 13.08
CA ILE A 280 -9.38 16.67 12.28
C ILE A 280 -9.03 16.12 10.87
N PHE A 281 -9.35 14.86 10.60
CA PHE A 281 -9.00 14.21 9.34
C PHE A 281 -9.96 13.06 9.08
N GLN A 282 -10.92 13.24 8.17
CA GLN A 282 -11.90 12.21 7.84
C GLN A 282 -11.65 11.57 6.47
N THR A 283 -11.84 10.26 6.40
CA THR A 283 -11.72 9.40 5.21
C THR A 283 -13.08 9.02 4.66
N SER A 284 -14.14 9.61 5.19
CA SER A 284 -15.51 9.21 4.88
C SER A 284 -15.93 9.60 3.47
N ASP A 285 -15.35 10.65 2.88
CA ASP A 285 -15.68 11.05 1.50
C ASP A 285 -14.70 10.44 0.49
N LEU A 286 -14.88 9.14 0.23
CA LEU A 286 -14.21 8.40 -0.82
C LEU A 286 -15.18 8.17 -1.98
N LYS A 287 -14.77 8.54 -3.18
CA LYS A 287 -15.50 8.20 -4.40
C LYS A 287 -14.95 6.91 -4.98
N MET A 288 -15.83 5.94 -5.10
CA MET A 288 -15.51 4.64 -5.68
C MET A 288 -15.75 4.66 -7.20
N GLY A 289 -14.86 4.03 -7.95
CA GLY A 289 -15.04 3.69 -9.36
C GLY A 289 -15.93 2.46 -9.53
N PRO A 290 -16.32 2.15 -10.78
CA PRO A 290 -17.19 1.02 -11.10
C PRO A 290 -16.60 -0.34 -10.65
N ASN A 291 -15.28 -0.46 -10.63
CA ASN A 291 -14.56 -1.67 -10.22
C ASN A 291 -14.23 -1.72 -8.72
N GLY A 292 -14.75 -0.80 -7.91
CA GLY A 292 -14.46 -0.74 -6.47
C GLY A 292 -13.08 -0.16 -6.14
N ASP A 293 -12.44 0.52 -7.10
CA ASP A 293 -11.27 1.34 -6.85
C ASP A 293 -11.61 2.69 -6.23
N VAL A 294 -10.74 3.17 -5.36
CA VAL A 294 -10.88 4.54 -4.82
C VAL A 294 -10.28 5.48 -5.86
N LEU A 295 -11.13 6.29 -6.48
CA LEU A 295 -10.72 7.24 -7.53
C LEU A 295 -10.49 8.63 -6.96
N GLU A 296 -11.13 8.96 -5.84
CA GLU A 296 -11.04 10.27 -5.25
C GLU A 296 -11.25 10.19 -3.74
N TRP A 297 -10.57 11.09 -3.03
CA TRP A 297 -10.79 11.36 -1.63
C TRP A 297 -10.84 12.86 -1.40
N ASN A 298 -11.82 13.30 -0.61
CA ASN A 298 -11.93 14.67 -0.15
C ASN A 298 -11.83 14.74 1.38
N ASN A 299 -11.04 15.67 1.88
CA ASN A 299 -11.03 16.00 3.31
C ASN A 299 -12.19 16.95 3.63
N ILE A 300 -13.36 16.40 3.97
CA ILE A 300 -14.56 17.19 4.30
C ILE A 300 -14.41 18.03 5.58
N THR A 301 -13.47 17.67 6.45
CA THR A 301 -13.15 18.39 7.68
C THR A 301 -11.95 19.34 7.52
N PHE A 302 -11.56 19.64 6.27
CA PHE A 302 -10.40 20.49 6.01
C PHE A 302 -10.62 21.90 6.56
N ASP A 303 -9.78 22.31 7.52
CA ASP A 303 -9.80 23.62 8.15
C ASP A 303 -8.40 24.27 8.10
N PRO A 304 -8.21 25.33 7.29
CA PRO A 304 -6.99 26.14 7.24
C PRO A 304 -6.40 26.58 8.57
N LEU A 305 -7.23 26.76 9.60
CA LEU A 305 -6.84 27.37 10.87
C LEU A 305 -6.22 26.37 11.86
N GLN A 306 -6.27 25.06 11.58
CA GLN A 306 -5.84 24.01 12.52
C GLN A 306 -4.38 23.53 12.33
N PHE A 307 -3.60 24.16 11.45
CA PHE A 307 -2.29 23.63 11.01
C PHE A 307 -1.05 24.03 11.84
N LYS A 308 -1.22 24.67 13.01
CA LYS A 308 -0.07 25.14 13.84
C LYS A 308 0.81 24.03 14.44
N ALA A 309 0.38 22.77 14.41
CA ALA A 309 1.07 21.65 15.07
C ALA A 309 2.22 20.99 14.26
N GLU A 310 2.50 21.42 13.03
CA GLU A 310 3.38 20.68 12.11
C GLU A 310 4.78 21.27 11.88
N THR A 311 5.07 22.43 12.47
CA THR A 311 6.38 23.09 12.35
C THR A 311 7.53 22.15 12.72
N GLU A 312 7.34 21.22 13.66
CA GLU A 312 8.39 20.28 14.08
C GLU A 312 8.79 19.24 13.02
N ALA A 313 7.86 18.75 12.18
CA ALA A 313 8.18 17.79 11.12
C ALA A 313 8.76 18.47 9.87
N ALA A 314 8.37 19.72 9.64
CA ALA A 314 8.86 20.57 8.55
C ALA A 314 10.28 21.09 8.79
N ASN A 315 10.77 21.18 10.03
CA ASN A 315 12.09 21.77 10.33
C ASN A 315 13.28 21.11 9.61
N LYS A 316 13.13 19.90 9.08
CA LYS A 316 14.17 19.19 8.30
C LYS A 316 14.05 19.34 6.79
N TYR A 317 12.93 19.85 6.28
CA TYR A 317 12.61 19.87 4.85
C TYR A 317 12.04 21.22 4.42
N ILE A 318 11.98 21.47 3.11
CA ILE A 318 11.27 22.64 2.60
C ILE A 318 9.78 22.32 2.56
N ASP A 319 9.00 22.86 3.51
CA ASP A 319 7.55 22.70 3.52
C ASP A 319 6.92 23.50 2.37
N LEU A 320 6.32 22.79 1.41
CA LEU A 320 5.74 23.40 0.22
C LEU A 320 4.60 24.36 0.56
N SER A 321 3.87 24.12 1.65
CA SER A 321 2.73 24.97 2.00
C SER A 321 3.12 26.33 2.58
N THR A 322 4.35 26.48 3.06
CA THR A 322 4.85 27.71 3.68
C THR A 322 5.68 28.56 2.73
N LEU A 323 5.98 28.06 1.53
CA LEU A 323 6.73 28.81 0.54
C LEU A 323 5.98 30.09 0.16
N THR A 324 6.69 31.20 0.32
CA THR A 324 6.34 32.54 -0.19
C THR A 324 6.87 32.70 -1.60
#